data_AF-A0A836BS81-F1
#
_entry.id   AF-A0A836BS81-F1
#
_cell.length_a   1.000
_cell.length_b   1.000
_cell.length_c   1.000
_cell.angle_alpha   90.00
_cell.angle_beta   90.00
_cell.angle_gamma   90.00
#
_symmetry.space_group_name_H-M   'P 1'
#
loop_
_entity.id
_entity.type
_entity.pdbx_description
1 polymer ?
#
loop_
_entity_poly.entity_id
_entity_poly.type
_entity_poly.pdbx_seq_one_letter_code
_entity_poly.pdbx_strand_id
1 'polypeptide(L)'
;MLRHASATGASARVTDRLGAPSPAVRPRLPIPAVRGTCTNTQPENPAAVPRFSIVAAAGAKSAKAAGAAGAKAGKGFGAAKAPPAQDTCACGSKKVYRECCEPYHSGAAAPADVEAALRARFCAFVKGRVPYLVSTFHPLYHSFKYEGSAPGGSMDQLRRDVEAATKRFTYSALKVLEVAPGSHPDESFITFRYNSINKVNPERNVDGSVKVGTTVERSRFLRDPAVGPGWRFADYELIDYPTWMEEAKQAEQRARGAVVEGAGAGAASS
;
A
#
# COMPACT_ATOMS: atom_id res chain seq x y z
N MET A 1 -5.17 28.76 85.24
CA MET A 1 -5.13 27.31 84.96
C MET A 1 -6.52 26.75 85.21
N LEU A 2 -7.02 25.98 84.21
CA LEU A 2 -8.19 25.10 84.17
C LEU A 2 -9.62 25.63 84.43
N ARG A 3 -10.46 25.22 83.47
CA ARG A 3 -11.89 25.48 83.27
C ARG A 3 -12.73 24.38 83.94
N HIS A 4 -13.90 24.74 84.45
CA HIS A 4 -15.11 23.90 84.60
C HIS A 4 -16.27 24.75 84.07
N ALA A 5 -17.11 24.41 83.09
CA ALA A 5 -17.93 23.23 82.76
C ALA A 5 -19.43 23.61 82.87
N SER A 6 -20.18 23.20 81.83
CA SER A 6 -21.63 22.89 81.81
C SER A 6 -22.70 23.98 81.59
N ALA A 7 -23.19 24.00 80.34
CA ALA A 7 -24.57 23.74 79.87
C ALA A 7 -25.79 24.35 80.60
N THR A 8 -26.66 25.06 79.85
CA THR A 8 -27.99 24.64 79.37
C THR A 8 -28.78 25.83 78.82
N GLY A 9 -29.63 25.63 77.81
CA GLY A 9 -30.59 26.63 77.33
C GLY A 9 -31.08 26.40 75.90
N ALA A 10 -32.15 25.62 75.76
CA ALA A 10 -32.86 25.36 74.51
C ALA A 10 -33.86 26.49 74.17
N SER A 11 -34.05 26.80 72.88
CA SER A 11 -35.39 27.04 72.32
C SER A 11 -35.36 27.04 70.78
N ALA A 12 -36.33 26.36 70.20
CA ALA A 12 -36.46 26.02 68.79
C ALA A 12 -36.99 27.17 67.94
N ARG A 13 -36.57 27.25 66.67
CA ARG A 13 -37.46 27.64 65.55
C ARG A 13 -37.14 26.80 64.31
N VAL A 14 -38.11 25.95 63.99
CA VAL A 14 -38.77 25.79 62.68
C VAL A 14 -37.87 25.95 61.45
N THR A 15 -37.56 24.79 60.89
CA THR A 15 -37.50 24.42 59.47
C THR A 15 -37.75 25.54 58.45
N ASP A 16 -36.76 25.77 57.58
CA ASP A 16 -37.08 25.76 56.15
C ASP A 16 -35.98 25.06 55.35
N ARG A 17 -36.44 24.12 54.52
CA ARG A 17 -35.66 23.28 53.62
C ARG A 17 -35.52 24.04 52.32
N LEU A 18 -34.31 24.36 51.88
CA LEU A 18 -34.06 24.46 50.44
C LEU A 18 -32.73 23.78 50.13
N GLY A 19 -32.84 22.50 49.76
CA GLY A 19 -31.76 21.70 49.23
C GLY A 19 -31.27 22.27 47.89
N ALA A 20 -29.98 22.12 47.68
CA ALA A 20 -29.30 22.46 46.45
C ALA A 20 -29.93 21.73 45.24
N PRO A 21 -29.99 22.36 44.05
CA PRO A 21 -30.56 21.73 42.87
C PRO A 21 -29.70 20.55 42.40
N SER A 22 -30.36 19.38 42.32
CA SER A 22 -29.86 18.17 41.67
C SER A 22 -29.52 18.45 40.19
N PRO A 23 -28.44 17.86 39.62
CA PRO A 23 -28.13 18.03 38.21
C PRO A 23 -29.26 17.42 37.35
N ALA A 24 -29.77 18.22 36.43
CA ALA A 24 -30.84 17.84 35.51
C ALA A 24 -30.49 16.54 34.76
N VAL A 25 -31.19 15.46 35.10
CA VAL A 25 -31.25 14.25 34.29
C VAL A 25 -31.95 14.63 32.98
N ARG A 26 -31.19 14.64 31.87
CA ARG A 26 -31.76 14.87 30.54
C ARG A 26 -32.79 13.78 30.24
N PRO A 27 -33.98 14.11 29.74
CA PRO A 27 -34.93 13.10 29.31
C PRO A 27 -34.34 12.29 28.15
N ARG A 28 -34.31 10.96 28.28
CA ARG A 28 -34.09 10.06 27.14
C ARG A 28 -35.25 10.26 26.16
N LEU A 29 -34.97 10.92 25.05
CA LEU A 29 -35.87 10.95 23.90
C LEU A 29 -36.06 9.50 23.39
N PRO A 30 -37.28 9.09 23.03
CA PRO A 30 -37.51 7.78 22.44
C PRO A 30 -36.78 7.70 21.09
N ILE A 31 -35.92 6.69 20.95
CA ILE A 31 -35.29 6.34 19.67
C ILE A 31 -36.42 5.87 18.74
N PRO A 32 -36.67 6.54 17.60
CA PRO A 32 -37.66 6.03 16.65
C PRO A 32 -37.17 4.69 16.09
N ALA A 33 -38.01 3.66 16.20
CA ALA A 33 -37.79 2.37 15.55
C ALA A 33 -37.90 2.57 14.04
N VAL A 34 -36.76 2.81 13.38
CA VAL A 34 -36.68 2.88 11.93
C VAL A 34 -36.78 1.45 11.39
N ARG A 35 -38.00 0.98 11.12
CA ARG A 35 -38.23 -0.10 10.15
C ARG A 35 -37.98 0.47 8.75
N GLY A 36 -36.71 0.68 8.43
CA GLY A 36 -36.25 0.88 7.07
C GLY A 36 -35.87 -0.47 6.50
N THR A 37 -36.66 -1.00 5.59
CA THR A 37 -36.18 -2.03 4.68
C THR A 37 -34.99 -1.43 3.94
N CYS A 38 -33.78 -1.87 4.26
CA CYS A 38 -32.61 -1.62 3.44
C CYS A 38 -32.82 -2.33 2.11
N THR A 39 -33.50 -1.68 1.16
CA THR A 39 -33.32 -2.00 -0.24
C THR A 39 -31.88 -1.61 -0.56
N ASN A 40 -31.03 -2.63 -0.62
CA ASN A 40 -29.68 -2.57 -1.14
C ASN A 40 -29.76 -2.17 -2.62
N THR A 41 -29.90 -0.88 -2.87
CA THR A 41 -29.64 -0.33 -4.19
C THR A 41 -28.15 -0.08 -4.24
N GLN A 42 -27.44 -1.09 -4.75
CA GLN A 42 -26.05 -0.97 -5.16
C GLN A 42 -25.91 0.32 -6.00
N PRO A 43 -24.93 1.21 -5.72
CA PRO A 43 -24.47 2.08 -6.77
C PRO A 43 -23.93 1.15 -7.87
N GLU A 44 -24.57 1.23 -9.02
CA GLU A 44 -24.16 0.57 -10.26
C GLU A 44 -22.65 0.62 -10.45
N ASN A 45 -22.08 -0.58 -10.57
CA ASN A 45 -20.67 -0.87 -10.80
C ASN A 45 -20.13 -0.04 -11.99
N PRO A 46 -19.33 1.02 -11.77
CA PRO A 46 -18.68 1.68 -12.87
C PRO A 46 -17.58 0.75 -13.38
N ALA A 47 -17.77 0.24 -14.60
CA ALA A 47 -16.80 -0.39 -15.50
C ALA A 47 -15.62 -1.13 -14.84
N ALA A 48 -15.56 -2.46 -15.03
CA ALA A 48 -14.45 -3.32 -14.62
C ALA A 48 -13.06 -2.67 -14.86
N VAL A 49 -12.51 -2.08 -13.80
CA VAL A 49 -11.18 -1.45 -13.83
C VAL A 49 -10.10 -2.50 -14.09
N PRO A 50 -9.12 -2.25 -14.96
CA PRO A 50 -8.09 -3.23 -15.29
C PRO A 50 -7.20 -3.54 -14.07
N ARG A 51 -7.33 -4.76 -13.52
CA ARG A 51 -6.67 -5.25 -12.30
C ARG A 51 -5.23 -5.71 -12.54
N PHE A 52 -4.43 -4.94 -13.30
CA PHE A 52 -3.05 -5.29 -13.69
C PHE A 52 -2.00 -4.39 -13.11
N SER A 53 -1.18 -4.94 -12.21
CA SER A 53 -0.03 -4.22 -11.71
C SER A 53 1.13 -4.62 -12.61
N ILE A 54 2.11 -3.74 -12.79
CA ILE A 54 3.42 -3.99 -13.45
C ILE A 54 4.11 -5.32 -13.04
N VAL A 55 3.59 -5.91 -11.98
CA VAL A 55 4.04 -7.05 -11.22
C VAL A 55 3.64 -8.41 -11.84
N ALA A 56 2.57 -8.51 -12.63
CA ALA A 56 1.93 -9.81 -12.93
C ALA A 56 2.26 -10.49 -14.28
N ALA A 57 2.94 -9.82 -15.23
CA ALA A 57 3.08 -10.35 -16.59
C ALA A 57 4.21 -11.39 -16.78
N ALA A 58 4.36 -12.42 -15.94
CA ALA A 58 5.39 -13.45 -16.14
C ALA A 58 4.91 -14.87 -15.77
N GLY A 59 4.31 -15.57 -16.74
CA GLY A 59 4.11 -17.03 -16.72
C GLY A 59 5.39 -17.78 -17.10
N ALA A 60 5.61 -18.93 -16.45
CA ALA A 60 6.86 -19.67 -16.34
C ALA A 60 7.06 -20.81 -17.37
N LYS A 61 8.32 -21.19 -17.67
CA LYS A 61 8.89 -22.56 -17.55
C LYS A 61 10.43 -22.57 -17.33
N SER A 62 10.86 -23.64 -16.64
CA SER A 62 12.11 -24.08 -15.96
C SER A 62 13.45 -24.04 -16.76
N ALA A 63 14.68 -24.18 -16.23
CA ALA A 63 15.19 -24.86 -15.02
C ALA A 63 16.67 -24.50 -14.63
N LYS A 64 17.00 -24.68 -13.32
CA LYS A 64 18.19 -25.28 -12.64
C LYS A 64 19.63 -24.66 -12.64
N ALA A 65 20.04 -24.24 -11.40
CA ALA A 65 21.30 -24.35 -10.61
C ALA A 65 22.71 -24.23 -11.27
N ALA A 66 23.83 -23.78 -10.67
CA ALA A 66 24.32 -23.63 -9.28
C ALA A 66 25.60 -22.73 -9.26
N GLY A 67 26.13 -22.37 -8.07
CA GLY A 67 27.57 -22.06 -7.90
C GLY A 67 27.93 -20.90 -6.96
N ALA A 68 28.83 -21.13 -6.00
CA ALA A 68 29.06 -20.33 -4.80
C ALA A 68 30.42 -19.60 -4.74
N ALA A 69 30.47 -18.61 -3.83
CA ALA A 69 31.57 -18.17 -2.95
C ALA A 69 32.77 -17.34 -3.49
N GLY A 70 33.16 -16.33 -2.69
CA GLY A 70 34.51 -15.75 -2.69
C GLY A 70 34.60 -14.28 -2.26
N ALA A 71 34.75 -14.00 -0.95
CA ALA A 71 35.09 -12.69 -0.41
C ALA A 71 36.61 -12.49 -0.31
N LYS A 72 37.12 -11.25 -0.43
CA LYS A 72 38.14 -10.65 0.47
C LYS A 72 38.22 -9.12 0.34
N ALA A 73 38.45 -8.49 1.49
CA ALA A 73 38.58 -7.05 1.70
C ALA A 73 40.03 -6.56 1.50
N GLY A 74 40.19 -5.31 1.07
CA GLY A 74 41.44 -4.56 1.11
C GLY A 74 41.21 -3.17 1.70
N LYS A 75 42.00 -2.81 2.72
CA LYS A 75 42.00 -1.52 3.41
C LYS A 75 42.90 -0.53 2.65
N GLY A 76 42.42 0.68 2.39
CA GLY A 76 43.24 1.78 1.86
C GLY A 76 42.64 3.11 2.29
N PHE A 77 43.37 3.87 3.10
CA PHE A 77 43.04 5.25 3.46
C PHE A 77 43.50 6.17 2.32
N GLY A 78 42.58 6.92 1.73
CA GLY A 78 42.87 7.87 0.66
C GLY A 78 41.79 8.95 0.57
N ALA A 79 42.25 10.19 0.46
CA ALA A 79 41.53 11.47 0.38
C ALA A 79 40.08 11.43 -0.16
N ALA A 80 39.21 12.21 0.49
CA ALA A 80 37.81 12.38 0.11
C ALA A 80 37.66 12.98 -1.30
N LYS A 81 37.59 12.09 -2.28
CA LYS A 81 37.05 12.36 -3.62
C LYS A 81 35.55 12.57 -3.48
N ALA A 82 35.03 13.69 -3.99
CA ALA A 82 33.59 13.93 -4.02
C ALA A 82 32.86 12.72 -4.64
N PRO A 83 31.75 12.22 -4.04
CA PRO A 83 31.10 11.00 -4.53
C PRO A 83 30.57 11.19 -5.96
N PRO A 84 30.61 10.14 -6.80
CA PRO A 84 29.95 10.19 -8.10
C PRO A 84 28.44 10.40 -7.90
N ALA A 85 27.74 10.91 -8.92
CA ALA A 85 26.31 11.27 -8.92
C ALA A 85 25.31 10.09 -8.71
N GLN A 86 25.75 9.02 -8.05
CA GLN A 86 25.10 7.72 -7.86
C GLN A 86 24.35 7.64 -6.50
N ASP A 87 24.44 8.66 -5.65
CA ASP A 87 23.91 8.59 -4.27
C ASP A 87 22.52 9.22 -4.10
N THR A 88 21.98 9.88 -5.12
CA THR A 88 20.64 10.48 -5.03
C THR A 88 19.53 9.43 -5.05
N CYS A 89 18.49 9.65 -4.26
CA CYS A 89 17.38 8.73 -4.16
C CYS A 89 16.56 8.73 -5.46
N ALA A 90 16.32 7.54 -5.99
CA ALA A 90 15.55 7.36 -7.23
C ALA A 90 14.08 7.81 -7.14
N CYS A 91 13.58 8.11 -5.93
CA CYS A 91 12.21 8.60 -5.75
C CYS A 91 11.99 10.06 -6.18
N GLY A 92 13.02 10.73 -6.72
CA GLY A 92 12.91 12.10 -7.23
C GLY A 92 12.95 13.19 -6.15
N SER A 93 13.31 12.87 -4.91
CA SER A 93 13.43 13.84 -3.81
C SER A 93 14.70 14.70 -3.87
N LYS A 94 15.66 14.35 -4.74
CA LYS A 94 17.01 14.92 -4.85
C LYS A 94 17.91 14.74 -3.61
N LYS A 95 17.37 14.19 -2.51
CA LYS A 95 18.15 13.80 -1.31
C LYS A 95 18.99 12.56 -1.60
N VAL A 96 20.04 12.34 -0.81
CA VAL A 96 20.78 11.07 -0.86
C VAL A 96 19.93 9.91 -0.33
N TYR A 97 20.11 8.71 -0.88
CA TYR A 97 19.28 7.54 -0.55
C TYR A 97 19.22 7.25 0.96
N ARG A 98 20.37 7.34 1.64
CA ARG A 98 20.53 7.09 3.08
C ARG A 98 19.72 8.02 3.98
N GLU A 99 19.47 9.25 3.52
CA GLU A 99 18.70 10.28 4.23
C GLU A 99 17.26 10.39 3.70
N CYS A 100 16.87 9.48 2.80
CA CYS A 100 15.57 9.52 2.13
C CYS A 100 14.79 8.22 2.30
N CYS A 101 15.02 7.21 1.45
CA CYS A 101 14.20 5.99 1.45
C CYS A 101 14.87 4.82 2.18
N GLU A 102 16.17 4.89 2.49
CA GLU A 102 16.85 3.85 3.27
C GLU A 102 16.27 3.64 4.68
N PRO A 103 15.93 4.69 5.47
CA PRO A 103 15.34 4.49 6.79
C PRO A 103 14.01 3.73 6.73
N TYR A 104 13.21 3.95 5.68
CA TYR A 104 11.96 3.21 5.46
C TYR A 104 12.24 1.75 5.06
N HIS A 105 13.18 1.51 4.15
CA HIS A 105 13.50 0.16 3.68
C HIS A 105 14.16 -0.72 4.76
N SER A 106 14.87 -0.10 5.70
CA SER A 106 15.52 -0.77 6.83
C SER A 106 14.59 -0.93 8.04
N GLY A 107 13.42 -0.28 8.04
CA GLY A 107 12.51 -0.27 9.18
C GLY A 107 12.90 0.69 10.31
N ALA A 108 13.93 1.53 10.12
CA ALA A 108 14.34 2.55 11.08
C ALA A 108 13.34 3.71 11.21
N ALA A 109 12.50 3.92 10.18
CA ALA A 109 11.41 4.90 10.19
C ALA A 109 10.22 4.40 9.39
N ALA A 110 9.03 4.96 9.66
CA ALA A 110 7.85 4.79 8.80
C ALA A 110 7.63 6.06 7.96
N PRO A 111 7.13 5.94 6.71
CA PRO A 111 6.71 7.10 5.93
C PRO A 111 5.61 7.89 6.65
N ALA A 112 5.80 9.20 6.79
CA ALA A 112 4.87 10.07 7.53
C ALA A 112 3.54 10.32 6.79
N ASP A 113 3.58 10.33 5.46
CA ASP A 113 2.45 10.60 4.58
C ASP A 113 2.41 9.64 3.38
N VAL A 114 1.34 9.74 2.59
CA VAL A 114 1.10 8.88 1.42
C VAL A 114 2.14 9.11 0.32
N GLU A 115 2.63 10.35 0.16
CA GLU A 115 3.64 10.67 -0.85
C GLU A 115 4.98 10.03 -0.49
N ALA A 116 5.39 10.11 0.78
CA ALA A 116 6.56 9.42 1.29
C ALA A 116 6.43 7.90 1.14
N ALA A 117 5.24 7.33 1.38
CA ALA A 117 4.98 5.91 1.20
C ALA A 117 5.11 5.49 -0.27
N LEU A 118 4.53 6.25 -1.20
CA LEU A 118 4.70 6.04 -2.64
C LEU A 118 6.18 6.11 -3.04
N ARG A 119 6.87 7.19 -2.65
CA ARG A 119 8.28 7.41 -2.98
C ARG A 119 9.18 6.29 -2.46
N ALA A 120 8.94 5.82 -1.24
CA ALA A 120 9.63 4.67 -0.67
C ALA A 120 9.38 3.40 -1.50
N ARG A 121 8.10 3.09 -1.81
CA ARG A 121 7.76 1.93 -2.65
C ARG A 121 8.40 2.01 -4.04
N PHE A 122 8.37 3.17 -4.70
CA PHE A 122 9.03 3.36 -5.98
C PHE A 122 10.54 3.10 -5.90
N CYS A 123 11.22 3.67 -4.91
CA CYS A 123 12.65 3.44 -4.71
C CYS A 123 12.95 1.96 -4.39
N ALA A 124 12.07 1.29 -3.65
CA ALA A 124 12.19 -0.13 -3.37
C ALA A 124 12.10 -0.98 -4.65
N PHE A 125 11.23 -0.62 -5.60
CA PHE A 125 11.20 -1.27 -6.92
C PHE A 125 12.52 -1.08 -7.68
N VAL A 126 13.04 0.16 -7.74
CA VAL A 126 14.32 0.47 -8.40
C VAL A 126 15.49 -0.32 -7.78
N LYS A 127 15.50 -0.47 -6.45
CA LYS A 127 16.57 -1.14 -5.70
C LYS A 127 16.34 -2.64 -5.45
N GLY A 128 15.23 -3.22 -5.94
CA GLY A 128 14.90 -4.63 -5.71
C GLY A 128 14.68 -5.00 -4.24
N ARG A 129 14.14 -4.10 -3.41
CA ARG A 129 13.86 -4.36 -1.98
C ARG A 129 12.53 -5.11 -1.81
N VAL A 130 12.49 -6.34 -2.31
CA VAL A 130 11.29 -7.20 -2.30
C VAL A 130 10.65 -7.36 -0.91
N PRO A 131 11.40 -7.59 0.19
CA PRO A 131 10.78 -7.72 1.51
C PRO A 131 9.97 -6.49 1.94
N TYR A 132 10.51 -5.29 1.70
CA TYR A 132 9.82 -4.03 1.99
C TYR A 132 8.58 -3.85 1.12
N LEU A 133 8.67 -4.18 -0.17
CA LEU A 133 7.53 -4.07 -1.09
C LEU A 133 6.38 -4.96 -0.61
N VAL A 134 6.66 -6.24 -0.35
CA VAL A 134 5.67 -7.23 0.12
C VAL A 134 5.07 -6.79 1.46
N SER A 135 5.89 -6.27 2.39
CA SER A 135 5.41 -5.85 3.72
C SER A 135 4.59 -4.56 3.71
N THR A 136 4.54 -3.81 2.60
CA THR A 136 3.83 -2.52 2.49
C THR A 136 2.58 -2.58 1.60
N PHE A 137 2.15 -3.79 1.22
CA PHE A 137 0.80 -4.00 0.71
C PHE A 137 -0.22 -4.02 1.85
N HIS A 138 -1.42 -3.53 1.58
CA HIS A 138 -2.59 -3.68 2.42
C HIS A 138 -3.24 -5.05 2.13
N PRO A 139 -3.86 -5.74 3.11
CA PRO A 139 -4.54 -7.01 2.90
C PRO A 139 -5.57 -6.98 1.74
N LEU A 140 -6.26 -5.86 1.55
CA LEU A 140 -7.22 -5.67 0.44
C LEU A 140 -6.59 -5.81 -0.95
N TYR A 141 -5.28 -5.60 -1.10
CA TYR A 141 -4.60 -5.81 -2.37
C TYR A 141 -4.72 -7.26 -2.84
N HIS A 142 -4.73 -8.22 -1.92
CA HIS A 142 -4.84 -9.63 -2.28
C HIS A 142 -6.20 -9.96 -2.89
N SER A 143 -7.28 -9.52 -2.24
CA SER A 143 -8.64 -9.64 -2.78
C SER A 143 -8.81 -8.86 -4.09
N PHE A 144 -8.15 -7.71 -4.22
CA PHE A 144 -8.18 -6.94 -5.46
C PHE A 144 -7.48 -7.67 -6.61
N LYS A 145 -6.24 -8.14 -6.43
CA LYS A 145 -5.39 -8.64 -7.52
C LYS A 145 -5.54 -10.14 -7.79
N TYR A 146 -5.81 -10.93 -6.75
CA TYR A 146 -5.74 -12.39 -6.75
C TYR A 146 -7.07 -13.07 -6.40
N GLU A 147 -8.18 -12.40 -6.71
CA GLU A 147 -9.52 -12.97 -6.56
C GLU A 147 -9.60 -14.40 -7.11
N GLY A 148 -10.16 -15.32 -6.32
CA GLY A 148 -10.24 -16.75 -6.66
C GLY A 148 -8.99 -17.59 -6.39
N SER A 149 -7.92 -17.01 -5.80
CA SER A 149 -6.72 -17.79 -5.45
C SER A 149 -6.94 -18.68 -4.22
N ALA A 150 -6.27 -19.84 -4.19
CA ALA A 150 -6.32 -20.78 -3.07
C ALA A 150 -5.87 -20.13 -1.74
N PRO A 151 -6.41 -20.58 -0.58
CA PRO A 151 -5.99 -20.11 0.74
C PRO A 151 -4.48 -20.23 0.92
N GLY A 152 -3.81 -19.16 1.37
CA GLY A 152 -2.35 -19.10 1.55
C GLY A 152 -1.53 -18.86 0.28
N GLY A 153 -2.09 -19.06 -0.92
CA GLY A 153 -1.37 -18.89 -2.20
C GLY A 153 -1.16 -17.44 -2.63
N SER A 154 -1.94 -16.51 -2.10
CA SER A 154 -1.92 -15.10 -2.52
C SER A 154 -0.66 -14.35 -2.08
N MET A 155 -0.06 -14.69 -0.94
CA MET A 155 1.17 -14.05 -0.45
C MET A 155 2.41 -14.51 -1.22
N ASP A 156 2.50 -15.80 -1.53
CA ASP A 156 3.62 -16.32 -2.32
C ASP A 156 3.52 -15.88 -3.78
N GLN A 157 2.31 -15.79 -4.33
CA GLN A 157 2.10 -15.19 -5.64
C GLN A 157 2.50 -13.71 -5.63
N LEU A 158 2.09 -12.94 -4.62
CA LEU A 158 2.52 -11.55 -4.47
C LEU A 158 4.05 -11.42 -4.46
N ARG A 159 4.74 -12.25 -3.67
CA ARG A 159 6.20 -12.21 -3.60
C ARG A 159 6.84 -12.51 -4.95
N ARG A 160 6.39 -13.57 -5.64
CA ARG A 160 6.91 -13.95 -6.97
C ARG A 160 6.72 -12.84 -7.98
N ASP A 161 5.52 -12.28 -8.03
CA ASP A 161 5.19 -11.17 -8.92
C ASP A 161 6.15 -10.00 -8.62
N VAL A 162 6.25 -9.57 -7.36
CA VAL A 162 7.09 -8.42 -6.95
C VAL A 162 8.54 -8.63 -7.33
N GLU A 163 9.05 -9.82 -7.07
CA GLU A 163 10.40 -10.20 -7.46
C GLU A 163 10.58 -10.16 -8.99
N ALA A 164 9.63 -10.69 -9.77
CA ALA A 164 9.67 -10.64 -11.22
C ALA A 164 9.67 -9.20 -11.76
N ALA A 165 8.83 -8.31 -11.22
CA ALA A 165 8.81 -6.90 -11.60
C ALA A 165 10.16 -6.21 -11.37
N THR A 166 10.74 -6.37 -10.18
CA THR A 166 12.04 -5.75 -9.84
C THR A 166 13.18 -6.25 -10.74
N LYS A 167 13.13 -7.52 -11.18
CA LYS A 167 14.12 -8.11 -12.07
C LYS A 167 13.89 -7.77 -13.54
N ARG A 168 12.63 -7.63 -13.97
CA ARG A 168 12.26 -7.42 -15.37
C ARG A 168 12.33 -5.97 -15.80
N PHE A 169 11.99 -5.03 -14.93
CA PHE A 169 11.87 -3.63 -15.32
C PHE A 169 12.94 -2.76 -14.69
N THR A 170 13.36 -1.74 -15.43
CA THR A 170 14.09 -0.59 -14.90
C THR A 170 13.09 0.56 -14.78
N TYR A 171 12.93 1.10 -13.58
CA TYR A 171 12.02 2.23 -13.32
C TYR A 171 12.80 3.52 -13.18
N SER A 172 12.26 4.63 -13.67
CA SER A 172 12.87 5.96 -13.56
C SER A 172 11.83 7.07 -13.63
N ALA A 173 12.28 8.32 -13.44
CA ALA A 173 11.49 9.53 -13.66
C ALA A 173 10.12 9.57 -12.93
N LEU A 174 10.07 9.16 -11.67
CA LEU A 174 8.87 9.33 -10.84
C LEU A 174 8.52 10.82 -10.72
N LYS A 175 7.27 11.15 -11.01
CA LYS A 175 6.68 12.47 -10.77
C LYS A 175 5.27 12.32 -10.20
N VAL A 176 5.08 12.84 -8.99
CA VAL A 176 3.75 12.97 -8.38
C VAL A 176 2.98 14.06 -9.13
N LEU A 177 1.73 13.76 -9.48
CA LEU A 177 0.84 14.66 -10.20
C LEU A 177 -0.22 15.23 -9.25
N GLU A 178 -0.80 14.39 -8.39
CA GLU A 178 -1.87 14.78 -7.48
C GLU A 178 -1.88 13.91 -6.22
N VAL A 179 -2.22 14.49 -5.08
CA VAL A 179 -2.59 13.77 -3.85
C VAL A 179 -3.99 14.22 -3.46
N ALA A 180 -4.92 13.27 -3.36
CA ALA A 180 -6.31 13.52 -3.00
C ALA A 180 -6.69 12.73 -1.73
N PRO A 181 -7.52 13.31 -0.85
CA PRO A 181 -8.09 12.56 0.27
C PRO A 181 -9.08 11.50 -0.24
N GLY A 182 -9.28 10.43 0.53
CA GLY A 182 -10.38 9.51 0.34
C GLY A 182 -11.64 9.92 1.10
N SER A 183 -12.57 8.98 1.24
CA SER A 183 -13.82 9.17 1.96
C SER A 183 -13.65 9.16 3.48
N HIS A 184 -12.47 8.77 3.98
CA HIS A 184 -12.10 8.71 5.40
C HIS A 184 -10.65 9.22 5.58
N PRO A 185 -10.28 9.80 6.74
CA PRO A 185 -8.91 10.29 7.00
C PRO A 185 -7.80 9.23 6.81
N ASP A 186 -8.14 7.94 6.89
CA ASP A 186 -7.22 6.81 6.70
C ASP A 186 -7.20 6.26 5.27
N GLU A 187 -7.74 7.02 4.32
CA GLU A 187 -7.73 6.71 2.90
C GLU A 187 -7.18 7.91 2.12
N SER A 188 -6.30 7.64 1.16
CA SER A 188 -5.79 8.66 0.25
C SER A 188 -5.47 8.06 -1.11
N PHE A 189 -5.63 8.89 -2.14
CA PHE A 189 -5.26 8.59 -3.51
C PHE A 189 -4.05 9.41 -3.90
N ILE A 190 -3.13 8.80 -4.65
CA ILE A 190 -1.98 9.50 -5.22
C ILE A 190 -1.86 9.15 -6.69
N THR A 191 -1.92 10.17 -7.54
CA THR A 191 -1.74 10.06 -8.99
C THR A 191 -0.33 10.46 -9.32
N PHE A 192 0.39 9.64 -10.07
CA PHE A 192 1.78 9.87 -10.44
C PHE A 192 2.09 9.26 -11.79
N ARG A 193 3.19 9.72 -12.39
CA ARG A 193 3.77 9.10 -13.58
C ARG A 193 5.17 8.57 -13.32
N TYR A 194 5.56 7.57 -14.06
CA TYR A 194 6.92 7.04 -14.07
C TYR A 194 7.26 6.42 -15.42
N ASN A 195 8.55 6.23 -15.64
CA ASN A 195 9.10 5.57 -16.81
C ASN A 195 9.48 4.13 -16.46
N SER A 196 9.30 3.21 -17.41
CA SER A 196 9.75 1.83 -17.32
C SER A 196 10.36 1.32 -18.61
N ILE A 197 11.37 0.46 -18.49
CA ILE A 197 12.00 -0.26 -19.60
C ILE A 197 11.97 -1.76 -19.27
N ASN A 198 11.52 -2.58 -20.23
CA ASN A 198 11.55 -4.05 -20.12
C ASN A 198 12.96 -4.56 -20.46
N LYS A 199 13.68 -5.09 -19.47
CA LYS A 199 15.05 -5.61 -19.64
C LYS A 199 15.11 -6.93 -20.40
N VAL A 200 14.05 -7.72 -20.36
CA VAL A 200 14.02 -9.08 -20.93
C VAL A 200 13.69 -9.04 -22.41
N ASN A 201 12.73 -8.20 -22.80
CA ASN A 201 12.36 -7.99 -24.19
C ASN A 201 12.15 -6.48 -24.44
N PRO A 202 13.24 -5.70 -24.63
CA PRO A 202 13.13 -4.27 -24.84
C PRO A 202 12.55 -3.97 -26.21
N GLU A 203 11.43 -3.24 -26.24
CA GLU A 203 11.00 -2.58 -27.48
C GLU A 203 12.03 -1.55 -27.92
N ARG A 204 12.12 -1.35 -29.24
CA ARG A 204 13.02 -0.38 -29.84
C ARG A 204 12.24 0.59 -30.71
N ASN A 205 12.70 1.83 -30.74
CA ASN A 205 12.26 2.82 -31.73
C ASN A 205 12.82 2.46 -33.11
N VAL A 206 12.36 3.15 -34.16
CA VAL A 206 12.84 2.95 -35.55
C VAL A 206 14.35 3.14 -35.66
N ASP A 207 14.93 4.04 -34.86
CA ASP A 207 16.37 4.29 -34.79
C ASP A 207 17.16 3.22 -33.99
N GLY A 208 16.49 2.18 -33.48
CA GLY A 208 17.08 1.11 -32.69
C GLY A 208 17.29 1.42 -31.20
N SER A 209 17.02 2.65 -30.75
CA SER A 209 17.09 3.03 -29.33
C SER A 209 16.01 2.31 -28.52
N VAL A 210 16.29 1.99 -27.25
CA VAL A 210 15.32 1.30 -26.38
C VAL A 210 14.16 2.24 -26.07
N LYS A 211 12.94 1.79 -26.36
CA LYS A 211 11.72 2.55 -26.10
C LYS A 211 11.44 2.59 -24.60
N VAL A 212 11.21 3.80 -24.09
CA VAL A 212 10.88 4.06 -22.70
C VAL A 212 9.36 4.17 -22.58
N GLY A 213 8.74 3.25 -21.84
CA GLY A 213 7.31 3.32 -21.54
C GLY A 213 7.04 4.35 -20.45
N THR A 214 6.06 5.24 -20.66
CA THR A 214 5.52 6.11 -19.59
C THR A 214 4.21 5.52 -19.11
N THR A 215 4.03 5.45 -17.79
CA THR A 215 2.78 5.06 -17.15
C THR A 215 2.31 6.18 -16.24
N VAL A 216 1.00 6.47 -16.26
CA VAL A 216 0.28 7.28 -15.27
C VAL A 216 -0.63 6.35 -14.48
N GLU A 217 -0.43 6.30 -13.17
CA GLU A 217 -1.18 5.45 -12.25
C GLU A 217 -1.78 6.32 -11.15
N ARG A 218 -3.02 6.02 -10.77
CA ARG A 218 -3.64 6.49 -9.53
C ARG A 218 -3.71 5.33 -8.56
N SER A 219 -2.89 5.38 -7.52
CA SER A 219 -2.89 4.37 -6.46
C SER A 219 -3.71 4.82 -5.27
N ARG A 220 -4.32 3.86 -4.58
CA ARG A 220 -4.99 4.05 -3.29
C ARG A 220 -4.14 3.50 -2.16
N PHE A 221 -4.01 4.29 -1.11
CA PHE A 221 -3.34 3.91 0.13
C PHE A 221 -4.32 3.96 1.30
N LEU A 222 -4.18 2.99 2.19
CA LEU A 222 -4.97 2.87 3.41
C LEU A 222 -4.05 2.82 4.63
N ARG A 223 -4.47 3.44 5.73
CA ARG A 223 -3.94 3.17 7.06
C ARG A 223 -4.96 2.34 7.82
N ASP A 224 -4.48 1.33 8.53
CA ASP A 224 -5.33 0.54 9.41
C ASP A 224 -4.50 0.16 10.64
N PRO A 225 -4.78 0.72 11.82
CA PRO A 225 -4.09 0.37 13.05
C PRO A 225 -4.12 -1.13 13.38
N ALA A 226 -5.13 -1.88 12.92
CA ALA A 226 -5.21 -3.33 13.13
C ALA A 226 -4.22 -4.10 12.23
N VAL A 227 -3.88 -3.57 11.06
CA VAL A 227 -2.89 -4.15 10.13
C VAL A 227 -1.47 -3.69 10.50
N GLY A 228 -1.34 -2.50 11.05
CA GLY A 228 -0.10 -1.94 11.56
C GLY A 228 0.10 -0.47 11.17
N PRO A 229 1.17 0.16 11.64
CA PRO A 229 1.37 1.59 11.43
C PRO A 229 1.66 1.92 9.96
N GLY A 230 1.28 3.14 9.57
CA GLY A 230 1.65 3.75 8.30
C GLY A 230 0.72 3.45 7.12
N TRP A 231 0.98 4.14 6.01
CA TRP A 231 0.23 4.01 4.77
C TRP A 231 0.64 2.77 3.98
N ARG A 232 -0.35 1.98 3.56
CA ARG A 232 -0.16 0.72 2.83
C ARG A 232 -0.88 0.77 1.49
N PHE A 233 -0.26 0.23 0.47
CA PHE A 233 -0.80 0.21 -0.89
C PHE A 233 -1.93 -0.80 -1.00
N ALA A 234 -3.13 -0.34 -1.36
CA ALA A 234 -4.35 -1.14 -1.34
C ALA A 234 -4.79 -1.59 -2.73
N ASP A 235 -4.88 -0.67 -3.68
CA ASP A 235 -5.26 -0.93 -5.07
C ASP A 235 -4.79 0.23 -5.94
N TYR A 236 -5.04 0.15 -7.26
CA TYR A 236 -4.66 1.19 -8.22
C TYR A 236 -5.51 1.10 -9.49
N GLU A 237 -5.48 2.21 -10.23
CA GLU A 237 -6.05 2.39 -11.55
C GLU A 237 -4.95 2.90 -12.51
N LEU A 238 -4.81 2.28 -13.68
CA LEU A 238 -3.91 2.76 -14.72
C LEU A 238 -4.67 3.75 -15.61
N ILE A 239 -4.22 5.01 -15.63
CA ILE A 239 -4.84 6.10 -16.39
C ILE A 239 -4.26 6.17 -17.81
N ASP A 240 -2.94 6.07 -17.92
CA ASP A 240 -2.23 6.05 -19.21
C ASP A 240 -1.07 5.06 -19.09
N TYR A 241 -0.83 4.29 -20.14
CA TYR A 241 0.18 3.26 -20.11
C TYR A 241 0.61 2.82 -21.52
N PRO A 242 1.84 2.29 -21.68
CA PRO A 242 2.31 1.84 -22.97
C PRO A 242 1.47 0.67 -23.49
N THR A 243 1.22 0.67 -24.80
CA THR A 243 0.39 -0.33 -25.50
C THR A 243 0.82 -1.78 -25.24
N TRP A 244 2.10 -2.04 -25.01
CA TRP A 244 2.61 -3.39 -24.72
C TRP A 244 2.15 -3.96 -23.39
N MET A 245 1.73 -3.12 -22.44
CA MET A 245 1.06 -3.62 -21.23
C MET A 245 -0.34 -4.14 -21.54
N GLU A 246 -1.01 -3.67 -22.61
CA GLU A 246 -2.30 -4.21 -23.03
C GLU A 246 -2.15 -5.63 -23.60
N GLU A 247 -1.13 -5.88 -24.41
CA GLU A 247 -0.84 -7.20 -24.96
C GLU A 247 -0.48 -8.21 -23.85
N ALA A 248 0.32 -7.77 -22.87
CA ALA A 248 0.64 -8.57 -21.69
C ALA A 248 -0.62 -8.89 -20.85
N LYS A 249 -1.54 -7.93 -20.71
CA LYS A 249 -2.84 -8.11 -20.06
C LYS A 249 -3.69 -9.14 -20.78
N GLN A 250 -3.82 -9.05 -22.10
CA GLN A 250 -4.55 -10.02 -22.91
C GLN A 250 -3.92 -11.43 -22.81
N ALA A 251 -2.59 -11.51 -22.79
CA ALA A 251 -1.89 -12.79 -22.63
C ALA A 251 -2.14 -13.45 -21.27
N GLU A 252 -2.10 -12.69 -20.16
CA GLU A 252 -2.40 -13.22 -18.83
C GLU A 252 -3.89 -13.62 -18.70
N GLN A 253 -4.82 -12.85 -19.27
CA GLN A 253 -6.25 -13.22 -19.31
C GLN A 253 -6.48 -14.51 -20.09
N ARG A 254 -5.84 -14.68 -21.26
CA ARG A 254 -5.87 -15.94 -22.02
C ARG A 254 -5.29 -17.10 -21.22
N ALA A 255 -4.16 -16.89 -20.52
CA ALA A 255 -3.55 -17.92 -19.69
C ALA A 255 -4.45 -18.33 -18.50
N ARG A 256 -5.12 -17.37 -17.86
CA ARG A 256 -6.10 -17.64 -16.79
C ARG A 256 -7.33 -18.38 -17.33
N GLY A 257 -7.86 -17.99 -18.49
CA GLY A 257 -9.00 -18.66 -19.13
C GLY A 257 -8.69 -20.11 -19.52
N ALA A 258 -7.51 -20.37 -20.09
CA ALA A 258 -7.08 -21.71 -20.46
C ALA A 258 -6.90 -22.65 -19.25
N VAL A 259 -6.53 -22.13 -18.09
CA VAL A 259 -6.45 -22.92 -16.84
C VAL A 259 -7.85 -23.32 -16.34
N VAL A 260 -8.86 -22.45 -16.51
CA VAL A 260 -10.24 -22.75 -16.12
C VAL A 260 -10.89 -23.78 -17.06
N GLU A 261 -10.68 -23.66 -18.37
CA GLU A 261 -11.20 -24.62 -19.36
C GLU A 261 -10.55 -26.02 -19.22
N GLY A 262 -9.25 -26.07 -18.91
CA GLY A 262 -8.55 -27.34 -18.66
C GLY A 262 -9.00 -28.06 -17.38
N ALA A 263 -9.46 -27.34 -16.36
CA ALA A 263 -10.00 -27.92 -15.13
C ALA A 263 -11.43 -28.49 -15.32
N GLY A 264 -12.20 -27.96 -16.27
CA GLY A 264 -13.56 -28.44 -16.58
C GLY A 264 -13.59 -29.74 -17.41
N ALA A 265 -12.56 -30.01 -18.21
CA ALA A 265 -12.51 -31.20 -19.07
C ALA A 265 -12.17 -32.51 -18.32
N GLY A 266 -11.73 -32.44 -17.06
CA GLY A 266 -11.35 -33.61 -16.26
C GLY A 266 -12.48 -34.28 -15.46
N ALA A 267 -13.69 -33.72 -15.47
CA ALA A 267 -14.80 -34.18 -14.61
C ALA A 267 -15.88 -35.00 -15.35
N ALA A 268 -15.72 -35.28 -16.64
CA ALA A 268 -16.67 -36.05 -17.43
C ALA A 268 -16.03 -37.32 -18.02
N SER A 269 -15.60 -38.24 -17.15
CA SER A 269 -15.24 -39.61 -17.53
C SER A 269 -15.23 -40.50 -16.27
N SER A 270 -16.40 -40.92 -15.81
CA SER A 270 -16.61 -42.10 -14.96
C SER A 270 -18.04 -42.57 -15.14
#